data_AF-A0A2S2Q0R5-F1
#
_entry.id   AF-A0A2S2Q0R5-F1
#
_cell.length_a   1.000
_cell.length_b   1.000
_cell.length_c   1.000
_cell.angle_alpha   90.00
_cell.angle_beta   90.00
_cell.angle_gamma   90.00
#
_symmetry.space_group_name_H-M   'P 1'
#
loop_
_entity.id
_entity.type
_entity.pdbx_description
1 polymer ?
#
loop_
_entity_poly.entity_id
_entity_poly.type
_entity_poly.pdbx_seq_one_letter_code
_entity_poly.pdbx_strand_id
1 'polypeptide(L)'
;MFPLKWAFMTIQIVSIVLSQSFGFRNKQGAIISRDSTNILCHMDIEQQFNPILDEILIERVVGTDNHEFIKMYISEEMKNYGWTIELDEFKASTPKGIYNMTNVVATLNPLADRYIVVACHYDSKLMKFIFVGATDSAVPCAMMMYMARSLNQQLEAFKNSPLSLMMVFFDGEEAFVKWNKTDSLYGSRHLASKMENTKFFHRGRQLNQLYRIEFLMLLDLLGTKNPKF
;
A
#
# COMPACT_ATOMS: atom_id res chain seq x y z
N MET A 1 17.03 -11.27 -29.34
CA MET A 1 17.93 -10.31 -28.68
C MET A 1 17.11 -9.14 -28.14
N PHE A 2 16.50 -9.28 -26.96
CA PHE A 2 15.93 -8.22 -26.11
C PHE A 2 15.46 -8.91 -24.83
N PRO A 3 16.14 -8.70 -23.68
CA PRO A 3 15.41 -8.14 -22.54
C PRO A 3 16.33 -7.32 -21.61
N LEU A 4 16.05 -6.04 -21.34
CA LEU A 4 16.78 -5.32 -20.28
C LEU A 4 16.06 -4.12 -19.64
N LYS A 5 14.79 -3.86 -19.96
CA LYS A 5 14.14 -2.58 -19.57
C LYS A 5 13.09 -2.65 -18.46
N TRP A 6 12.70 -3.84 -17.99
CA TRP A 6 11.75 -3.96 -16.88
C TRP A 6 12.42 -4.22 -15.51
N ALA A 7 13.73 -4.44 -15.48
CA ALA A 7 14.47 -4.73 -14.25
C ALA A 7 14.73 -3.52 -13.35
N PHE A 8 14.60 -2.28 -13.86
CA PHE A 8 15.05 -1.09 -13.12
C PHE A 8 14.08 -0.60 -12.05
N MET A 9 12.79 -0.97 -12.09
CA MET A 9 11.79 -0.42 -11.16
C MET A 9 11.64 -1.26 -9.87
N THR A 10 11.94 -2.56 -9.91
CA THR A 10 11.96 -3.44 -8.73
C THR A 10 13.22 -3.26 -7.87
N ILE A 11 14.31 -2.76 -8.44
CA ILE A 11 15.62 -2.64 -7.75
C ILE A 11 15.65 -1.51 -6.71
N GLN A 12 14.85 -0.45 -6.85
CA GLN A 12 14.85 0.65 -5.87
C GLN A 12 14.05 0.36 -4.58
N ILE A 13 13.15 -0.63 -4.59
CA ILE A 13 12.24 -0.90 -3.46
C ILE A 13 12.92 -1.69 -2.33
N VAL A 14 13.93 -2.53 -2.63
CA VAL A 14 14.53 -3.44 -1.65
C VAL A 14 15.77 -2.86 -0.95
N SER A 15 16.45 -1.87 -1.53
CA SER A 15 17.68 -1.28 -0.95
C SER A 15 17.47 -0.52 0.37
N ILE A 16 16.23 -0.20 0.76
CA ILE A 16 15.94 0.54 2.01
C ILE A 16 15.88 -0.40 3.23
N VAL A 17 15.74 -1.71 3.01
CA VAL A 17 15.27 -2.63 4.04
C VAL A 17 16.42 -3.35 4.78
N LEU A 18 17.65 -3.42 4.25
CA LEU A 18 18.71 -4.31 4.77
C LEU A 18 19.87 -3.69 5.57
N SER A 19 19.84 -2.41 5.96
CA SER A 19 20.91 -1.84 6.81
C SER A 19 20.34 -1.46 8.17
N GLN A 20 20.78 -2.07 9.29
CA GLN A 20 21.17 -1.33 10.50
C GLN A 20 22.12 -2.17 11.40
N SER A 21 23.38 -1.74 11.42
CA SER A 21 24.21 -1.71 12.63
C SER A 21 24.43 -0.24 13.00
N PHE A 22 24.53 0.03 14.31
CA PHE A 22 24.44 1.33 14.99
C PHE A 22 25.27 2.49 14.41
N GLY A 23 24.67 3.70 14.46
CA GLY A 23 25.39 4.97 14.64
C GLY A 23 25.39 5.94 13.44
N PHE A 24 24.70 7.06 13.60
CA PHE A 24 24.67 8.26 12.74
C PHE A 24 24.06 8.14 11.33
N ARG A 25 23.37 9.22 10.94
CA ARG A 25 22.61 9.41 9.68
C ARG A 25 23.52 9.28 8.45
N ASN A 26 23.68 8.07 7.96
CA ASN A 26 24.02 7.78 6.57
C ASN A 26 23.15 6.59 6.16
N LYS A 27 21.96 6.85 5.60
CA LYS A 27 21.14 5.80 4.98
C LYS A 27 21.79 5.44 3.64
N GLN A 28 22.94 4.76 3.67
CA GLN A 28 23.50 4.11 2.49
C GLN A 28 22.58 2.95 2.14
N GLY A 29 22.01 2.97 0.94
CA GLY A 29 21.20 1.86 0.45
C GLY A 29 21.99 0.56 0.52
N ALA A 30 21.37 -0.50 1.02
CA ALA A 30 21.98 -1.80 1.02
C ALA A 30 22.17 -2.26 -0.44
N ILE A 31 23.40 -2.64 -0.78
CA ILE A 31 23.72 -3.24 -2.08
C ILE A 31 23.18 -4.68 -2.02
N ILE A 32 22.16 -4.96 -2.82
CA ILE A 32 21.59 -6.29 -2.96
C ILE A 32 22.61 -7.14 -3.74
N SER A 33 22.89 -8.36 -3.27
CA SER A 33 23.80 -9.27 -3.97
C SER A 33 23.24 -9.64 -5.35
N ARG A 34 24.12 -10.07 -6.27
CA ARG A 34 23.68 -10.56 -7.59
C ARG A 34 22.75 -11.77 -7.47
N ASP A 35 22.98 -12.63 -6.50
CA ASP A 35 22.16 -13.82 -6.27
C ASP A 35 20.76 -13.44 -5.78
N SER A 36 20.66 -12.50 -4.82
CA SER A 36 19.38 -11.97 -4.38
C SER A 36 18.65 -11.23 -5.51
N THR A 37 19.39 -10.50 -6.35
CA THR A 37 18.82 -9.85 -7.54
C THR A 37 18.26 -10.88 -8.51
N ASN A 38 19.00 -11.96 -8.77
CA ASN A 38 18.54 -13.06 -9.62
C ASN A 38 17.27 -13.70 -9.06
N ILE A 39 17.21 -13.99 -7.75
CA ILE A 39 16.01 -14.56 -7.12
C ILE A 39 14.80 -13.62 -7.32
N LEU A 40 14.99 -12.32 -7.06
CA LEU A 40 13.93 -11.32 -7.23
C LEU A 40 13.47 -11.18 -8.70
N CYS A 41 14.39 -11.28 -9.66
CA CYS A 41 14.07 -11.20 -11.08
C CYS A 41 13.31 -12.42 -11.62
N HIS A 42 13.36 -13.56 -10.92
CA HIS A 42 12.67 -14.79 -11.29
C HIS A 42 11.41 -15.04 -10.44
N MET A 43 10.92 -14.02 -9.72
CA MET A 43 9.61 -14.12 -9.09
C MET A 43 8.53 -14.25 -10.17
N ASP A 44 7.67 -15.26 -10.04
CA ASP A 44 6.70 -15.62 -11.06
C ASP A 44 5.51 -14.65 -11.04
N ILE A 45 5.54 -13.67 -11.95
CA ILE A 45 4.48 -12.66 -12.10
C ILE A 45 3.20 -13.34 -12.60
N GLU A 46 3.27 -14.19 -13.60
CA GLU A 46 2.09 -14.79 -14.23
C GLU A 46 1.30 -15.67 -13.25
N GLN A 47 1.98 -16.46 -12.42
CA GLN A 47 1.31 -17.38 -11.49
C GLN A 47 0.78 -16.74 -10.21
N GLN A 48 1.28 -15.56 -9.83
CA GLN A 48 0.97 -14.97 -8.52
C GLN A 48 0.38 -13.56 -8.61
N PHE A 49 0.81 -12.73 -9.55
CA PHE A 49 0.30 -11.36 -9.71
C PHE A 49 -1.03 -11.34 -10.48
N ASN A 50 -1.12 -12.04 -11.61
CA ASN A 50 -2.35 -12.00 -12.43
C ASN A 50 -3.60 -12.45 -11.68
N PRO A 51 -3.58 -13.56 -10.89
CA PRO A 51 -4.76 -13.95 -10.14
C PRO A 51 -5.21 -12.88 -9.14
N ILE A 52 -4.27 -12.14 -8.53
CA ILE A 52 -4.60 -11.03 -7.63
C ILE A 52 -5.22 -9.88 -8.41
N LEU A 53 -4.63 -9.53 -9.56
CA LEU A 53 -5.15 -8.45 -10.39
C LEU A 53 -6.55 -8.77 -10.90
N ASP A 54 -6.78 -10.00 -11.38
CA ASP A 54 -8.06 -10.44 -11.93
C ASP A 54 -9.20 -10.31 -10.91
N GLU A 55 -8.96 -10.63 -9.63
CA GLU A 55 -9.93 -10.43 -8.54
C GLU A 55 -10.26 -8.95 -8.31
N ILE A 56 -9.25 -8.07 -8.39
CA ILE A 56 -9.40 -6.62 -8.13
C ILE A 56 -9.97 -5.87 -9.34
N LEU A 57 -9.84 -6.41 -10.55
CA LEU A 57 -10.19 -5.76 -11.82
C LEU A 57 -11.71 -5.69 -12.11
N ILE A 58 -12.49 -5.36 -11.10
CA ILE A 58 -13.93 -5.14 -11.14
C ILE A 58 -14.27 -3.68 -10.79
N GLU A 59 -15.46 -3.23 -11.14
CA GLU A 59 -15.96 -1.94 -10.64
C GLU A 59 -16.24 -2.06 -9.14
N ARG A 60 -15.64 -1.17 -8.36
CA ARG A 60 -15.57 -1.20 -6.90
C ARG A 60 -15.76 0.20 -6.31
N VAL A 61 -16.80 0.88 -6.77
CA VAL A 61 -17.21 2.20 -6.28
C VAL A 61 -17.60 2.09 -4.81
N VAL A 62 -17.19 3.05 -3.98
CA VAL A 62 -17.50 3.11 -2.55
C VAL A 62 -18.97 2.80 -2.26
N GLY A 63 -19.20 1.84 -1.37
CA GLY A 63 -20.54 1.44 -0.92
C GLY A 63 -21.27 0.44 -1.81
N THR A 64 -20.61 -0.09 -2.86
CA THR A 64 -21.13 -1.24 -3.63
C THR A 64 -20.71 -2.58 -3.01
N ASP A 65 -21.40 -3.66 -3.36
CA ASP A 65 -21.04 -5.01 -2.90
C ASP A 65 -19.63 -5.42 -3.36
N ASN A 66 -19.24 -5.03 -4.57
CA ASN A 66 -17.88 -5.27 -5.07
C ASN A 66 -16.82 -4.50 -4.27
N HIS A 67 -17.12 -3.28 -3.84
CA HIS A 67 -16.21 -2.50 -2.98
C HIS A 67 -15.99 -3.20 -1.63
N GLU A 68 -17.06 -3.69 -1.01
CA GLU A 68 -16.99 -4.49 0.22
C GLU A 68 -16.20 -5.79 -0.01
N PHE A 69 -16.45 -6.48 -1.12
CA PHE A 69 -15.73 -7.69 -1.51
C PHE A 69 -14.22 -7.43 -1.61
N ILE A 70 -13.80 -6.36 -2.31
CA ILE A 70 -12.37 -6.03 -2.47
C ILE A 70 -11.71 -5.66 -1.14
N LYS A 71 -12.41 -4.90 -0.28
CA LYS A 71 -11.92 -4.61 1.08
C LYS A 71 -11.65 -5.90 1.86
N MET A 72 -12.58 -6.86 1.80
CA MET A 72 -12.45 -8.15 2.48
C MET A 72 -11.34 -9.01 1.86
N TYR A 73 -11.28 -9.09 0.53
CA TYR A 73 -10.23 -9.81 -0.19
C TYR A 73 -8.82 -9.33 0.18
N ILE A 74 -8.58 -8.00 0.15
CA ILE A 74 -7.31 -7.41 0.57
C ILE A 74 -7.01 -7.78 2.03
N SER A 75 -7.99 -7.64 2.91
CA SER A 75 -7.82 -7.91 4.34
C SER A 75 -7.48 -9.38 4.63
N GLU A 76 -8.15 -10.31 3.96
CA GLU A 76 -7.95 -11.75 4.15
C GLU A 76 -6.61 -12.21 3.56
N GLU A 77 -6.27 -11.78 2.34
CA GLU A 77 -4.99 -12.11 1.73
C GLU A 77 -3.82 -11.61 2.57
N MET A 78 -3.86 -10.35 3.03
CA MET A 78 -2.80 -9.80 3.87
C MET A 78 -2.69 -10.56 5.21
N LYS A 79 -3.82 -10.95 5.83
CA LYS A 79 -3.81 -11.81 7.04
C LYS A 79 -3.20 -13.18 6.77
N ASN A 80 -3.49 -13.79 5.62
CA ASN A 80 -2.96 -15.11 5.24
C ASN A 80 -1.42 -15.11 5.15
N TYR A 81 -0.82 -13.97 4.82
CA TYR A 81 0.63 -13.76 4.83
C TYR A 81 1.17 -13.18 6.15
N GLY A 82 0.38 -13.21 7.23
CA GLY A 82 0.81 -12.86 8.58
C GLY A 82 0.87 -11.36 8.88
N TRP A 83 0.15 -10.53 8.12
CA TRP A 83 0.01 -9.11 8.43
C TRP A 83 -1.14 -8.88 9.42
N THR A 84 -0.95 -7.91 10.32
CA THR A 84 -2.00 -7.43 11.23
C THR A 84 -2.84 -6.38 10.51
N ILE A 85 -4.15 -6.57 10.47
CA ILE A 85 -5.08 -5.67 9.77
C ILE A 85 -5.84 -4.80 10.78
N GLU A 86 -5.81 -3.49 10.52
CA GLU A 86 -6.70 -2.50 11.10
C GLU A 86 -7.62 -1.97 9.99
N LEU A 87 -8.93 -2.02 10.25
CA LEU A 87 -9.94 -1.37 9.42
C LEU A 87 -10.25 0.01 10.01
N ASP A 88 -9.87 1.06 9.30
CA ASP A 88 -10.15 2.44 9.70
C ASP A 88 -11.49 2.88 9.10
N GLU A 89 -12.57 2.55 9.79
CA GLU A 89 -13.94 2.82 9.36
C GLU A 89 -14.41 4.22 9.78
N PHE A 90 -15.02 4.95 8.84
CA PHE A 90 -15.56 6.28 9.09
C PHE A 90 -16.74 6.62 8.17
N LYS A 91 -17.50 7.66 8.54
CA LYS A 91 -18.59 8.20 7.72
C LYS A 91 -18.12 9.46 7.00
N ALA A 92 -18.29 9.50 5.69
CA ALA A 92 -17.95 10.64 4.86
C ALA A 92 -19.22 11.29 4.27
N SER A 93 -19.32 12.61 4.35
CA SER A 93 -20.30 13.38 3.59
C SER A 93 -19.76 13.66 2.20
N THR A 94 -20.49 13.23 1.18
CA THR A 94 -20.13 13.38 -0.24
C THR A 94 -21.26 14.13 -0.97
N PRO A 95 -21.01 14.65 -2.18
CA PRO A 95 -22.09 15.22 -3.02
C PRO A 95 -23.21 14.24 -3.38
N LYS A 96 -23.01 12.94 -3.15
CA LYS A 96 -23.97 11.87 -3.43
C LYS A 96 -24.66 11.31 -2.18
N GLY A 97 -24.32 11.80 -0.99
CA GLY A 97 -24.90 11.33 0.27
C GLY A 97 -23.83 11.04 1.32
N ILE A 98 -24.24 10.36 2.40
CA ILE A 98 -23.30 9.89 3.42
C ILE A 98 -22.93 8.45 3.08
N TYR A 99 -21.63 8.17 3.02
CA TYR A 99 -21.09 6.84 2.76
C TYR A 99 -20.25 6.38 3.95
N ASN A 100 -20.29 5.08 4.24
CA ASN A 100 -19.31 4.43 5.10
C ASN A 100 -18.09 4.11 4.22
N MET A 101 -16.91 4.55 4.65
CA MET A 101 -15.64 4.30 3.99
C MET A 101 -14.69 3.61 4.97
N THR A 102 -13.79 2.80 4.46
CA THR A 102 -12.86 2.01 5.27
C THR A 102 -11.48 1.96 4.65
N ASN A 103 -10.49 2.64 5.23
CA ASN A 103 -9.11 2.36 4.85
C ASN A 103 -8.69 1.00 5.39
N VAL A 104 -7.93 0.23 4.62
CA VAL A 104 -7.31 -1.02 5.08
C VAL A 104 -5.85 -0.75 5.40
N VAL A 105 -5.48 -0.87 6.68
CA VAL A 105 -4.11 -0.67 7.16
C VAL A 105 -3.53 -2.02 7.56
N ALA A 106 -2.59 -2.53 6.78
CA ALA A 106 -1.87 -3.77 7.05
C ALA A 106 -0.49 -3.45 7.63
N THR A 107 -0.19 -3.96 8.83
CA THR A 107 1.13 -3.79 9.47
C THR A 107 1.81 -5.12 9.68
N LEU A 108 3.08 -5.21 9.29
CA LEU A 108 3.86 -6.44 9.41
C LEU A 108 4.29 -6.68 10.86
N ASN A 109 4.66 -5.61 11.57
CA ASN A 109 4.89 -5.60 13.01
C ASN A 109 4.08 -4.47 13.65
N PRO A 110 2.93 -4.73 14.30
CA PRO A 110 2.11 -3.68 14.92
C PRO A 110 2.82 -2.95 16.08
N LEU A 111 3.86 -3.56 16.65
CA LEU A 111 4.66 -3.02 17.75
C LEU A 111 5.93 -2.30 17.31
N ALA A 112 6.20 -2.17 16.00
CA ALA A 112 7.39 -1.48 15.52
C ALA A 112 7.36 0.01 15.90
N ASP A 113 8.51 0.58 16.21
CA ASP A 113 8.62 2.02 16.48
C ASP A 113 8.27 2.84 15.22
N ARG A 114 8.68 2.34 14.05
CA ARG A 114 8.66 3.07 12.78
C ARG A 114 8.30 2.17 11.61
N TYR A 115 7.77 2.79 10.55
CA TYR A 115 7.33 2.12 9.34
C TYR A 115 7.86 2.80 8.08
N ILE A 116 8.25 1.99 7.11
CA ILE A 116 8.19 2.38 5.70
C ILE A 116 6.76 2.06 5.24
N VAL A 117 6.06 3.07 4.75
CA VAL A 117 4.68 2.96 4.30
C VAL A 117 4.66 2.85 2.78
N VAL A 118 3.96 1.83 2.27
CA VAL A 118 3.61 1.72 0.85
C VAL A 118 2.10 1.83 0.75
N ALA A 119 1.59 2.66 -0.15
CA ALA A 119 0.18 2.94 -0.22
C ALA A 119 -0.33 3.02 -1.66
N CYS A 120 -1.62 2.75 -1.83
CA CYS A 120 -2.41 3.05 -3.02
C CYS A 120 -3.87 3.29 -2.57
N HIS A 121 -4.79 3.54 -3.49
CA HIS A 121 -6.22 3.51 -3.20
C HIS A 121 -6.87 2.29 -3.86
N TYR A 122 -7.89 1.73 -3.22
CA TYR A 122 -8.57 0.53 -3.72
C TYR A 122 -9.97 0.81 -4.26
N ASP A 123 -10.53 2.01 -4.06
CA ASP A 123 -11.78 2.39 -4.70
C ASP A 123 -11.61 2.56 -6.22
N SER A 124 -12.71 2.44 -6.96
CA SER A 124 -12.76 2.87 -8.36
C SER A 124 -13.69 4.06 -8.52
N LYS A 125 -13.35 4.95 -9.46
CA LYS A 125 -14.13 6.14 -9.74
C LYS A 125 -15.57 5.84 -10.16
N LEU A 126 -16.53 6.56 -9.58
CA LEU A 126 -17.92 6.56 -10.06
C LEU A 126 -18.01 7.24 -11.43
N MET A 127 -18.28 6.45 -12.46
CA MET A 127 -18.41 6.91 -13.85
C MET A 127 -19.81 6.61 -14.41
N LYS A 128 -20.14 7.14 -15.60
CA LYS A 128 -21.39 6.84 -16.31
C LYS A 128 -21.39 5.48 -17.01
N PHE A 129 -20.26 4.80 -16.99
CA PHE A 129 -19.99 3.50 -17.60
C PHE A 129 -19.18 2.68 -16.59
N ILE A 130 -19.14 1.36 -16.78
CA ILE A 130 -18.36 0.47 -15.90
C ILE A 130 -16.89 0.86 -15.95
N PHE A 131 -16.39 1.40 -14.84
CA PHE A 131 -15.00 1.83 -14.73
C PHE A 131 -14.28 0.99 -13.68
N VAL A 132 -13.42 0.09 -14.16
CA VAL A 132 -12.66 -0.83 -13.31
C VAL A 132 -11.35 -0.24 -12.77
N GLY A 133 -10.92 0.93 -13.25
CA GLY A 133 -9.71 1.59 -12.74
C GLY A 133 -8.47 0.68 -12.75
N ALA A 134 -8.13 0.10 -13.91
CA ALA A 134 -7.05 -0.90 -14.01
C ALA A 134 -5.71 -0.35 -13.51
N THR A 135 -5.27 0.81 -14.02
CA THR A 135 -4.06 1.48 -13.53
C THR A 135 -4.31 2.35 -12.31
N ASP A 136 -5.58 2.52 -11.94
CA ASP A 136 -6.12 3.59 -11.10
C ASP A 136 -7.16 3.03 -10.10
N SER A 137 -6.76 2.24 -9.11
CA SER A 137 -5.40 1.76 -8.81
C SER A 137 -5.36 0.23 -8.60
N ALA A 138 -6.08 -0.55 -9.44
CA ALA A 138 -6.11 -2.02 -9.33
C ALA A 138 -4.71 -2.66 -9.44
N VAL A 139 -3.91 -2.23 -10.42
CA VAL A 139 -2.51 -2.67 -10.61
C VAL A 139 -1.66 -2.30 -9.38
N PRO A 140 -1.65 -1.05 -8.88
CA PRO A 140 -1.00 -0.73 -7.60
C PRO A 140 -1.44 -1.61 -6.42
N CYS A 141 -2.73 -1.88 -6.23
CA CYS A 141 -3.21 -2.79 -5.19
C CYS A 141 -2.61 -4.19 -5.35
N ALA A 142 -2.69 -4.75 -6.57
CA ALA A 142 -2.14 -6.05 -6.87
C ALA A 142 -0.62 -6.11 -6.67
N MET A 143 0.12 -5.03 -7.00
CA MET A 143 1.57 -4.94 -6.80
C MET A 143 1.92 -5.03 -5.31
N MET A 144 1.16 -4.36 -4.44
CA MET A 144 1.38 -4.38 -2.99
C MET A 144 1.09 -5.77 -2.41
N MET A 145 -0.03 -6.38 -2.78
CA MET A 145 -0.40 -7.72 -2.33
C MET A 145 0.57 -8.80 -2.84
N TYR A 146 0.97 -8.71 -4.11
CA TYR A 146 1.99 -9.58 -4.70
C TYR A 146 3.34 -9.44 -3.97
N MET A 147 3.76 -8.21 -3.65
CA MET A 147 4.98 -7.99 -2.88
C MET A 147 4.92 -8.64 -1.49
N ALA A 148 3.79 -8.49 -0.77
CA ALA A 148 3.58 -9.13 0.53
C ALA A 148 3.66 -10.67 0.44
N ARG A 149 3.06 -11.25 -0.61
CA ARG A 149 3.07 -12.69 -0.89
C ARG A 149 4.47 -13.19 -1.27
N SER A 150 5.07 -12.63 -2.32
CA SER A 150 6.31 -13.16 -2.91
C SER A 150 7.54 -12.91 -2.05
N LEU A 151 7.52 -11.86 -1.21
CA LEU A 151 8.62 -11.56 -0.29
C LEU A 151 8.38 -12.07 1.14
N ASN A 152 7.32 -12.86 1.38
CA ASN A 152 6.91 -13.22 2.75
C ASN A 152 8.06 -13.80 3.59
N GLN A 153 8.88 -14.68 3.02
CA GLN A 153 10.05 -15.25 3.72
C GLN A 153 11.11 -14.20 4.06
N GLN A 154 11.40 -13.28 3.14
CA GLN A 154 12.38 -12.21 3.33
C GLN A 154 11.87 -11.17 4.33
N LEU A 155 10.55 -11.00 4.41
CA LEU A 155 9.87 -10.09 5.33
C LEU A 155 9.84 -10.59 6.78
N GLU A 156 10.12 -11.86 7.05
CA GLU A 156 10.21 -12.41 8.42
C GLU A 156 11.17 -11.61 9.33
N ALA A 157 12.28 -11.12 8.78
CA ALA A 157 13.23 -10.29 9.52
C ALA A 157 12.63 -8.97 10.05
N PHE A 158 11.52 -8.51 9.46
CA PHE A 158 10.84 -7.26 9.82
C PHE A 158 9.65 -7.45 10.75
N LYS A 159 9.21 -8.69 10.99
CA LYS A 159 8.08 -8.99 11.90
C LYS A 159 8.40 -8.67 13.36
N ASN A 160 9.68 -8.63 13.75
CA ASN A 160 10.13 -8.29 15.10
C ASN A 160 11.17 -7.15 15.13
N SER A 161 11.21 -6.33 14.08
CA SER A 161 12.15 -5.20 13.98
C SER A 161 11.50 -3.88 14.44
N PRO A 162 12.27 -2.96 15.09
CA PRO A 162 11.81 -1.61 15.40
C PRO A 162 11.46 -0.75 14.17
N LEU A 163 12.04 -1.08 13.01
CA LEU A 163 11.63 -0.54 11.70
C LEU A 163 10.97 -1.67 10.92
N SER A 164 9.71 -1.49 10.54
CA SER A 164 8.93 -2.51 9.82
C SER A 164 8.18 -1.91 8.62
N LEU A 165 7.28 -2.69 8.03
CA LEU A 165 6.45 -2.28 6.89
C LEU A 165 5.01 -2.05 7.30
N MET A 166 4.40 -1.04 6.67
CA MET A 166 2.98 -0.78 6.69
C MET A 166 2.49 -0.63 5.25
N MET A 167 1.41 -1.31 4.91
CA MET A 167 0.70 -1.15 3.65
C MET A 167 -0.64 -0.50 3.91
N VAL A 168 -0.97 0.56 3.17
CA VAL A 168 -2.22 1.29 3.31
C VAL A 168 -2.98 1.27 1.99
N PHE A 169 -4.19 0.73 2.01
CA PHE A 169 -5.13 0.80 0.90
C PHE A 169 -6.19 1.82 1.28
N PHE A 170 -6.05 3.02 0.74
CA PHE A 170 -6.96 4.13 0.99
C PHE A 170 -8.31 3.88 0.33
N ASP A 171 -9.36 4.32 0.99
CA ASP A 171 -10.72 4.34 0.45
C ASP A 171 -11.15 5.75 0.08
N GLY A 172 -12.01 5.87 -0.93
CA GLY A 172 -12.53 7.14 -1.42
C GLY A 172 -11.41 8.12 -1.75
N GLU A 173 -10.41 7.71 -2.53
CA GLU A 173 -9.51 8.66 -3.16
C GLU A 173 -10.31 9.56 -4.11
N GLU A 174 -11.19 8.92 -4.87
CA GLU A 174 -11.84 9.53 -6.01
C GLU A 174 -12.95 10.49 -5.62
N ALA A 175 -13.07 11.54 -6.44
CA ALA A 175 -14.22 12.43 -6.36
C ALA A 175 -15.49 11.74 -6.87
N PHE A 176 -16.61 11.87 -6.16
CA PHE A 176 -17.92 11.36 -6.57
C PHE A 176 -18.54 12.19 -7.71
N VAL A 177 -18.23 13.49 -7.77
CA VAL A 177 -18.76 14.40 -8.80
C VAL A 177 -17.66 15.25 -9.40
N LYS A 178 -16.92 16.01 -8.57
CA LYS A 178 -15.90 16.94 -9.04
C LYS A 178 -14.79 17.07 -8.02
N TRP A 179 -13.57 16.76 -8.45
CA TRP A 179 -12.37 16.89 -7.63
C TRP A 179 -12.25 18.29 -7.02
N ASN A 180 -12.34 18.34 -5.68
CA ASN A 180 -12.13 19.55 -4.90
C ASN A 180 -11.80 19.18 -3.43
N LYS A 181 -11.52 20.19 -2.60
CA LYS A 181 -11.11 20.01 -1.19
C LYS A 181 -12.06 19.16 -0.33
N THR A 182 -13.34 19.12 -0.69
CA THR A 182 -14.38 18.37 0.03
C THR A 182 -14.82 17.10 -0.69
N ASP A 183 -14.58 16.99 -1.99
CA ASP A 183 -14.93 15.84 -2.83
C ASP A 183 -13.68 15.22 -3.45
N SER A 184 -12.83 14.66 -2.60
CA SER A 184 -11.62 13.88 -2.93
C SER A 184 -10.93 13.43 -1.64
N LEU A 185 -10.03 12.45 -1.74
CA LEU A 185 -9.06 12.11 -0.69
C LEU A 185 -9.72 11.85 0.68
N TYR A 186 -10.89 11.20 0.69
CA TYR A 186 -11.68 11.03 1.90
C TYR A 186 -10.93 10.18 2.93
N GLY A 187 -10.47 8.99 2.52
CA GLY A 187 -9.74 8.06 3.37
C GLY A 187 -8.39 8.58 3.84
N SER A 188 -7.61 9.18 2.94
CA SER A 188 -6.28 9.70 3.30
C SER A 188 -6.36 10.92 4.23
N ARG A 189 -7.32 11.83 4.04
CA ARG A 189 -7.58 12.94 4.99
C ARG A 189 -8.00 12.41 6.36
N HIS A 190 -8.89 11.41 6.40
CA HIS A 190 -9.34 10.79 7.64
C HIS A 190 -8.17 10.14 8.39
N LEU A 191 -7.42 9.25 7.72
CA LEU A 191 -6.34 8.50 8.35
C LEU A 191 -5.20 9.42 8.82
N ALA A 192 -4.83 10.43 8.02
CA ALA A 192 -3.81 11.39 8.42
C ALA A 192 -4.22 12.16 9.70
N SER A 193 -5.48 12.61 9.76
CA SER A 193 -6.04 13.27 10.96
C SER A 193 -6.06 12.33 12.16
N LYS A 194 -6.50 11.08 11.98
CA LYS A 194 -6.47 10.06 13.04
C LYS A 194 -5.05 9.83 13.57
N MET A 195 -4.07 9.70 12.68
CA MET A 195 -2.67 9.49 13.06
C MET A 195 -2.06 10.70 13.77
N GLU A 196 -2.43 11.93 13.37
CA GLU A 196 -1.99 13.17 14.04
C GLU A 196 -2.52 13.27 15.48
N ASN A 197 -3.75 12.81 15.68
CA ASN A 197 -4.44 12.85 16.97
C ASN A 197 -4.14 11.64 17.87
N THR A 198 -3.67 10.52 17.30
CA THR A 198 -3.30 9.33 18.07
C THR A 198 -1.89 9.46 18.62
N LYS A 199 -1.75 9.44 19.95
CA LYS A 199 -0.46 9.59 20.63
C LYS A 199 0.24 8.25 20.79
N PHE A 200 1.57 8.26 20.74
CA PHE A 200 2.41 7.12 21.11
C PHE A 200 3.66 7.60 21.86
N PHE A 201 4.20 6.76 22.73
CA PHE A 201 5.40 7.06 23.50
C PHE A 201 6.61 6.40 22.85
N HIS A 202 7.65 7.19 22.57
CA HIS A 202 8.91 6.68 22.04
C HIS A 202 10.08 7.36 22.75
N ARG A 203 10.97 6.55 23.34
CA ARG A 203 12.17 7.01 24.06
C ARG A 203 11.89 8.14 25.07
N GLY A 204 10.84 7.98 25.86
CA GLY A 204 10.45 8.95 26.92
C GLY A 204 9.81 10.24 26.39
N ARG A 205 9.47 10.34 25.10
CA ARG A 205 8.73 11.47 24.52
C ARG A 205 7.36 11.01 24.04
N GLN A 206 6.35 11.84 24.24
CA GLN A 206 5.03 11.66 23.66
C GLN A 206 5.00 12.30 22.28
N LEU A 207 4.73 11.51 21.24
CA LEU A 207 4.62 11.92 19.85
C LEU A 207 3.25 11.50 19.30
N ASN A 208 2.93 11.86 18.05
CA ASN A 208 1.77 11.32 17.35
C ASN A 208 2.19 10.24 16.33
N GLN A 209 1.25 9.43 15.86
CA GLN A 209 1.57 8.29 14.99
C GLN A 209 2.17 8.70 13.63
N LEU A 210 2.00 9.95 13.17
CA LEU A 210 2.67 10.42 11.95
C LEU A 210 4.21 10.35 12.07
N TYR A 211 4.78 10.55 13.26
CA TYR A 211 6.23 10.40 13.50
C TYR A 211 6.73 8.96 13.35
N ARG A 212 5.83 7.97 13.27
CA ARG A 212 6.20 6.58 12.99
C ARG A 212 6.46 6.37 11.49
N ILE A 213 6.05 7.27 10.61
CA ILE A 213 6.27 7.16 9.17
C ILE A 213 7.68 7.67 8.82
N GLU A 214 8.58 6.76 8.44
CA GLU A 214 9.93 7.13 7.97
C GLU A 214 9.93 7.55 6.50
N PHE A 215 9.04 6.96 5.71
CA PHE A 215 8.87 7.22 4.29
C PHE A 215 7.47 6.75 3.86
N LEU A 216 6.84 7.50 2.96
CA LEU A 216 5.59 7.12 2.30
C LEU A 216 5.84 7.00 0.80
N MET A 217 5.68 5.78 0.29
CA MET A 217 5.65 5.48 -1.14
C MET A 217 4.20 5.34 -1.58
N LEU A 218 3.69 6.31 -2.34
CA LEU A 218 2.35 6.24 -2.93
C LEU A 218 2.45 5.71 -4.36
N LEU A 219 1.78 4.60 -4.65
CA LEU A 219 1.68 3.97 -5.95
C LEU A 219 0.33 4.33 -6.57
N ASP A 220 0.38 4.97 -7.74
CA ASP A 220 -0.80 5.42 -8.45
C ASP A 220 -0.50 5.51 -9.96
N LEU A 221 -1.53 5.30 -10.78
CA LEU A 221 -1.48 5.34 -12.25
C LEU A 221 -0.39 4.45 -12.87
N LEU A 222 -0.17 3.26 -12.29
CA LEU A 222 0.83 2.28 -12.74
C LEU A 222 0.21 1.18 -13.61
N GLY A 223 0.96 0.70 -14.60
CA GLY A 223 0.56 -0.41 -15.49
C GLY A 223 0.55 -0.09 -16.98
N THR A 224 0.80 1.17 -17.35
CA THR A 224 0.96 1.57 -18.75
C THR A 224 2.39 1.28 -19.27
N LYS A 225 2.54 1.23 -20.61
CA LYS A 225 3.86 1.08 -21.23
C LYS A 225 4.66 2.38 -21.14
N ASN A 226 5.96 2.25 -20.85
CA ASN A 226 6.93 3.36 -20.82
C ASN A 226 6.55 4.50 -19.85
N PRO A 227 6.28 4.21 -18.56
CA PRO A 227 5.99 5.26 -17.59
C PRO A 227 7.20 6.20 -17.44
N LYS A 228 6.94 7.47 -17.14
CA LYS A 228 7.95 8.48 -16.79
C LYS A 228 7.58 9.06 -15.44
N PHE A 229 8.51 9.00 -14.51
CA PHE A 229 8.39 9.49 -13.13
C PHE A 229 9.36 10.64 -12.91
#